data_AF-A0A372ZVM3-F1
#
_entry.id   AF-A0A372ZVM3-F1
#
_cell.length_a   1.000
_cell.length_b   1.000
_cell.length_c   1.000
_cell.angle_alpha   90.00
_cell.angle_beta   90.00
_cell.angle_gamma   90.00
#
_symmetry.space_group_name_H-M   'P 1'
#
loop_
_entity.id
_entity.type
_entity.pdbx_description
1 polymer ?
#
loop_
_entity_poly.entity_id
_entity_poly.type
_entity_poly.pdbx_seq_one_letter_code
_entity_poly.pdbx_strand_id
1 'polypeptide(L)'
;MTTQPITTSATYTAGRPWLASTHGTDQTETVTVDASKLVATTHYVASTDSTQPYSRLLSGLPLGKITASGLYGPYDPAATDGRQAFVGLVFDEALFAPGQPKIPCALLWHGVARASKIPGGIDTTKITASPGGALIRWV
;
A
#
# COMPACT_ATOMS: atom_id res chain seq x y z
N MET A 1 -9.58 13.75 -42.77
CA MET A 1 -9.23 12.68 -41.81
C MET A 1 -10.00 12.97 -40.54
N THR A 2 -11.07 12.23 -40.24
CA THR A 2 -11.84 12.45 -39.01
C THR A 2 -11.11 11.76 -37.87
N THR A 3 -10.51 12.53 -36.97
CA THR A 3 -9.94 12.01 -35.72
C THR A 3 -11.08 11.67 -34.78
N GLN A 4 -11.72 10.53 -34.99
CA GLN A 4 -12.79 10.06 -34.13
C GLN A 4 -12.18 9.64 -32.78
N PRO A 5 -12.60 10.23 -31.65
CA PRO A 5 -12.05 9.87 -30.35
C PRO A 5 -12.48 8.44 -29.98
N ILE A 6 -11.50 7.59 -29.65
CA ILE A 6 -11.73 6.25 -29.09
C ILE A 6 -11.60 6.36 -27.57
N THR A 7 -12.55 5.79 -26.84
CA THR A 7 -12.51 5.71 -25.37
C THR A 7 -12.44 4.24 -24.96
N THR A 8 -11.49 3.91 -24.10
CA THR A 8 -11.37 2.59 -23.45
C THR A 8 -11.62 2.72 -21.95
N SER A 9 -12.23 1.70 -21.37
CA SER A 9 -12.39 1.58 -19.92
C SER A 9 -12.05 0.16 -19.48
N ALA A 10 -11.46 0.03 -18.30
CA ALA A 10 -11.17 -1.22 -17.63
C ALA A 10 -11.74 -1.16 -16.21
N THR A 11 -12.23 -2.29 -15.69
CA THR A 11 -12.75 -2.38 -14.32
C THR A 11 -12.00 -3.48 -13.59
N TYR A 12 -11.60 -3.19 -12.36
CA TYR A 12 -10.91 -4.13 -11.48
C TYR A 12 -11.68 -4.24 -10.16
N THR A 13 -11.67 -5.43 -9.56
CA THR A 13 -12.22 -5.61 -8.21
C THR A 13 -11.19 -5.15 -7.18
N ALA A 14 -11.36 -3.94 -6.65
CA ALA A 14 -10.58 -3.43 -5.52
C ALA A 14 -11.14 -3.97 -4.20
N GLY A 15 -10.75 -5.20 -3.85
CA GLY A 15 -11.16 -5.84 -2.61
C GLY A 15 -10.26 -5.47 -1.43
N ARG A 16 -10.84 -5.40 -0.22
CA ARG A 16 -10.08 -5.25 1.03
C ARG A 16 -10.32 -6.44 1.97
N PRO A 17 -10.01 -7.68 1.54
CA PRO A 17 -10.27 -8.88 2.35
C PRO A 17 -9.48 -8.90 3.67
N TRP A 18 -8.43 -8.07 3.77
CA TRP A 18 -7.63 -7.85 4.97
C TRP A 18 -8.35 -7.00 6.02
N LEU A 19 -9.33 -6.17 5.64
CA LEU A 19 -10.01 -5.27 6.56
C LEU A 19 -11.05 -6.06 7.37
N ALA A 20 -10.84 -6.19 8.68
CA ALA A 20 -11.72 -6.96 9.56
C ALA A 20 -12.83 -6.11 10.20
N SER A 21 -12.66 -4.79 10.24
CA SER A 21 -13.58 -3.84 10.86
C SER A 21 -13.56 -2.50 10.11
N THR A 22 -14.68 -1.79 10.11
CA THR A 22 -14.78 -0.41 9.59
C THR A 22 -14.28 0.64 10.57
N HIS A 23 -13.87 0.26 11.78
CA HIS A 23 -13.33 1.20 12.75
C HIS A 23 -12.02 1.82 12.24
N GLY A 24 -11.97 3.16 12.19
CA GLY A 24 -10.80 3.93 11.79
C GLY A 24 -10.67 4.23 10.31
N THR A 25 -11.60 3.74 9.49
CA THR A 25 -11.60 4.03 8.05
C THR A 25 -11.87 5.49 7.72
N ASP A 26 -12.41 6.24 8.67
CA ASP A 26 -12.67 7.68 8.61
C ASP A 26 -11.46 8.52 9.06
N GLN A 27 -10.41 7.89 9.61
CA GLN A 27 -9.23 8.55 10.17
C GLN A 27 -7.93 8.17 9.44
N THR A 28 -8.01 7.84 8.14
CA THR A 28 -6.82 7.50 7.35
C THR A 28 -5.92 8.71 7.12
N GLU A 29 -4.62 8.49 7.10
CA GLU A 29 -3.64 9.54 6.80
C GLU A 29 -3.18 9.49 5.35
N THR A 30 -2.90 10.64 4.74
CA THR A 30 -2.26 10.67 3.42
C THR A 30 -0.76 10.50 3.56
N VAL A 31 -0.21 9.47 2.91
CA VAL A 31 1.23 9.21 2.88
C VAL A 31 1.74 9.08 1.45
N THR A 32 3.06 9.18 1.27
CA THR A 32 3.71 8.99 -0.03
C THR A 32 4.68 7.81 0.03
N VAL A 33 4.41 6.79 -0.78
CA VAL A 33 5.23 5.59 -0.92
C VAL A 33 6.33 5.81 -1.95
N ASP A 34 7.54 5.35 -1.64
CA ASP A 34 8.70 5.30 -2.52
C ASP A 34 8.60 4.07 -3.43
N ALA A 35 8.35 4.31 -4.73
CA ALA A 35 8.19 3.24 -5.71
C ALA A 35 9.47 2.41 -5.91
N SER A 36 10.66 2.97 -5.61
CA SER A 36 11.92 2.25 -5.74
C SER A 36 12.10 1.12 -4.73
N LYS A 37 11.29 1.11 -3.66
CA LYS A 37 11.26 0.03 -2.65
C LYS A 37 10.24 -1.05 -2.96
N LEU A 38 9.45 -0.88 -4.02
CA LEU A 38 8.39 -1.81 -4.38
C LEU A 38 8.90 -2.93 -5.29
N VAL A 39 8.30 -4.10 -5.15
CA VAL A 39 8.58 -5.29 -5.95
C VAL A 39 7.27 -5.68 -6.61
N ALA A 40 7.29 -5.81 -7.93
CA ALA A 40 6.13 -6.25 -8.70
C ALA A 40 5.65 -7.61 -8.21
N THR A 41 4.34 -7.87 -8.30
CA THR A 41 3.66 -9.09 -7.83
C THR A 41 3.56 -9.25 -6.31
N THR A 42 4.49 -8.66 -5.55
CA THR A 42 4.43 -8.65 -4.07
C THR A 42 3.69 -7.43 -3.54
N HIS A 43 4.05 -6.23 -4.02
CA HIS A 43 3.52 -4.98 -3.48
C HIS A 43 2.54 -4.29 -4.42
N TYR A 44 2.65 -4.55 -5.73
CA TYR A 44 1.81 -3.95 -6.74
C TYR A 44 1.62 -4.88 -7.94
N VAL A 45 0.56 -4.65 -8.70
CA VAL A 45 0.32 -5.28 -10.00
C VAL A 45 0.77 -4.30 -11.08
N ALA A 46 1.79 -4.69 -11.85
CA ALA A 46 2.24 -3.90 -12.99
C ALA A 46 1.17 -3.87 -14.09
N SER A 47 0.95 -2.72 -14.73
CA SER A 47 0.10 -2.67 -15.91
C SER A 47 0.76 -3.42 -17.07
N THR A 48 -0.02 -4.24 -17.76
CA THR A 48 0.33 -4.82 -19.06
C THR A 48 -0.30 -4.06 -20.23
N ASP A 49 -1.11 -3.03 -19.93
CA ASP A 49 -1.81 -2.23 -20.91
C ASP A 49 -0.92 -1.08 -21.40
N SER A 50 -0.54 -1.10 -22.68
CA SER A 50 0.27 -0.05 -23.29
C SER A 50 -0.49 1.26 -23.55
N THR A 51 -1.82 1.24 -23.47
CA THR A 51 -2.71 2.39 -23.67
C THR A 51 -3.14 3.03 -22.35
N GLN A 52 -3.31 2.24 -21.29
CA GLN A 52 -3.57 2.70 -19.92
C GLN A 52 -2.53 2.11 -18.95
N PRO A 53 -1.31 2.67 -18.92
CA PRO A 53 -0.17 2.01 -18.28
C PRO A 53 -0.17 2.11 -16.73
N TYR A 54 -1.31 2.32 -16.08
CA TYR A 54 -1.36 2.50 -14.62
C TYR A 54 -1.18 1.18 -13.86
N SER A 55 -0.08 1.09 -13.13
CA SER A 55 0.17 0.03 -12.17
C SER A 55 -0.63 0.27 -10.90
N ARG A 56 -0.91 -0.81 -10.15
CA ARG A 56 -1.87 -0.81 -9.03
C ARG A 56 -1.19 -1.24 -7.75
N LEU A 57 -0.95 -0.30 -6.83
CA LEU A 57 -0.40 -0.58 -5.50
C LEU A 57 -1.45 -1.31 -4.65
N LEU A 58 -1.12 -2.48 -4.12
CA LEU A 58 -2.10 -3.33 -3.44
C LEU A 58 -2.62 -2.70 -2.15
N SER A 59 -3.95 -2.72 -1.97
CA SER A 59 -4.57 -2.43 -0.67
C SER A 59 -4.19 -3.49 0.35
N GLY A 60 -3.89 -3.06 1.58
CA GLY A 60 -3.45 -3.90 2.69
C GLY A 60 -1.94 -4.08 2.75
N LEU A 61 -1.16 -3.46 1.85
CA LEU A 61 0.29 -3.51 1.91
C LEU A 61 0.79 -2.90 3.24
N PRO A 62 1.58 -3.65 4.04
CA PRO A 62 2.13 -3.11 5.28
C PRO A 62 3.28 -2.16 4.98
N LEU A 63 3.28 -1.02 5.66
CA LEU A 63 4.26 0.04 5.46
C LEU A 63 5.13 0.27 6.69
N GLY A 64 6.32 0.78 6.43
CA GLY A 64 7.21 1.43 7.38
C GLY A 64 7.73 2.74 6.81
N LYS A 65 8.15 3.66 7.68
CA LYS A 65 8.63 4.99 7.28
C LYS A 65 10.14 5.01 7.14
N ILE A 66 10.62 5.42 5.97
CA ILE A 66 12.05 5.59 5.71
C ILE A 66 12.51 6.86 6.44
N THR A 67 13.47 6.71 7.35
CA THR A 67 13.92 7.80 8.23
C THR A 67 14.57 8.93 7.44
N ALA A 68 15.41 8.60 6.45
CA ALA A 68 16.17 9.58 5.69
C ALA A 68 15.31 10.46 4.77
N SER A 69 14.29 9.88 4.11
CA SER A 69 13.48 10.60 3.12
C SER A 69 12.12 11.05 3.66
N GLY A 70 11.64 10.45 4.76
CA GLY A 70 10.27 10.63 5.25
C GLY A 70 9.21 9.94 4.38
N LEU A 71 9.60 9.29 3.28
CA LEU A 71 8.72 8.49 2.43
C LEU A 71 8.44 7.13 3.08
N TYR A 72 7.45 6.42 2.56
CA TYR A 72 7.03 5.12 3.07
C TYR A 72 7.48 4.01 2.12
N GLY A 73 7.79 2.85 2.65
CA GLY A 73 8.08 1.66 1.87
C GLY A 73 7.48 0.42 2.53
N PRO A 74 7.53 -0.74 1.88
CA PRO A 74 7.07 -2.00 2.47
C PRO A 74 7.74 -2.22 3.82
N TYR A 75 6.92 -2.57 4.82
CA TYR A 75 7.40 -2.99 6.13
C TYR A 75 8.36 -4.17 5.99
N ASP A 76 9.51 -4.07 6.63
CA ASP A 76 10.55 -5.08 6.54
C ASP A 76 11.29 -5.13 7.90
N PRO A 77 11.05 -6.17 8.71
CA PRO A 77 11.64 -6.27 10.05
C PRO A 77 13.17 -6.43 10.03
N ALA A 78 13.77 -6.77 8.89
CA ALA A 78 15.21 -6.87 8.73
C ALA A 78 15.85 -5.56 8.20
N ALA A 79 15.04 -4.57 7.81
CA ALA A 79 15.54 -3.30 7.34
C ALA A 79 16.19 -2.48 8.48
N THR A 80 17.07 -1.56 8.09
CA THR A 80 17.75 -0.63 9.00
C THR A 80 17.52 0.84 8.62
N ASP A 81 16.65 1.09 7.63
CA ASP A 81 16.36 2.42 7.08
C ASP A 81 15.12 3.09 7.70
N GLY A 82 14.51 2.45 8.71
CA GLY A 82 13.28 2.88 9.39
C GLY A 82 12.07 2.00 9.05
N ARG A 83 12.11 1.24 7.94
CA ARG A 83 11.00 0.37 7.52
C ARG A 83 10.75 -0.82 8.44
N GLN A 84 11.64 -1.09 9.38
CA GLN A 84 11.45 -2.07 10.46
C GLN A 84 10.44 -1.63 11.53
N ALA A 85 10.01 -0.36 11.52
CA ALA A 85 8.90 0.11 12.33
C ALA A 85 7.59 0.08 11.51
N PHE A 86 6.64 -0.75 11.92
CA PHE A 86 5.34 -0.86 11.28
C PHE A 86 4.48 0.37 11.59
N VAL A 87 4.00 1.06 10.55
CA VAL A 87 3.24 2.32 10.69
C VAL A 87 1.80 2.23 10.18
N GLY A 88 1.45 1.18 9.44
CA GLY A 88 0.07 0.92 9.05
C GLY A 88 -0.05 0.16 7.74
N LEU A 89 -1.27 0.11 7.22
CA LEU A 89 -1.64 -0.60 6.00
C LEU A 89 -2.12 0.39 4.95
N VAL A 90 -1.77 0.17 3.68
CA VAL A 90 -2.37 0.91 2.56
C VAL A 90 -3.89 0.66 2.56
N PHE A 91 -4.69 1.69 2.80
CA PHE A 91 -6.13 1.54 2.96
C PHE A 91 -6.82 1.22 1.64
N ASP A 92 -6.48 1.93 0.57
CA ASP A 92 -7.06 1.71 -0.75
C ASP A 92 -6.00 1.49 -1.82
N GLU A 93 -6.39 0.77 -2.88
CA GLU A 93 -5.53 0.59 -4.04
C GLU A 93 -5.19 1.96 -4.65
N ALA A 94 -3.91 2.19 -4.93
CA ALA A 94 -3.45 3.43 -5.54
C ALA A 94 -2.91 3.16 -6.95
N LEU A 95 -3.41 3.91 -7.93
CA LEU A 95 -2.92 3.87 -9.30
C LEU A 95 -1.68 4.76 -9.44
N PHE A 96 -0.68 4.29 -10.20
CA PHE A 96 0.51 5.08 -10.50
C PHE A 96 1.05 4.76 -11.88
N ALA A 97 1.62 5.76 -12.55
CA ALA A 97 2.24 5.58 -13.86
C ALA A 97 3.57 4.80 -13.73
N PRO A 98 3.99 4.04 -14.75
CA PRO A 98 5.28 3.36 -14.72
C PRO A 98 6.41 4.37 -14.60
N GLY A 99 7.40 4.09 -13.74
CA GLY A 99 8.51 5.00 -13.46
C GLY A 99 8.16 6.17 -12.54
N GLN A 100 6.91 6.31 -12.09
CA GLN A 100 6.54 7.32 -11.10
C GLN A 100 7.21 6.99 -9.75
N PRO A 101 8.08 7.86 -9.21
CA PRO A 101 8.89 7.53 -8.03
C PRO A 101 8.13 7.63 -6.71
N LYS A 102 6.99 8.34 -6.71
CA LYS A 102 6.24 8.70 -5.50
C LYS A 102 4.76 8.39 -5.71
N ILE A 103 4.21 7.53 -4.87
CA ILE A 103 2.83 7.05 -4.98
C ILE A 103 2.05 7.56 -3.77
N PRO A 104 1.10 8.50 -3.93
CA PRO A 104 0.25 8.91 -2.83
C PRO A 104 -0.74 7.79 -2.50
N CYS A 105 -0.92 7.48 -1.22
CA CYS A 105 -1.91 6.53 -0.77
C CYS A 105 -2.49 6.91 0.60
N ALA A 106 -3.67 6.36 0.91
CA ALA A 106 -4.25 6.45 2.23
C ALA A 106 -3.66 5.37 3.13
N LEU A 107 -3.28 5.71 4.36
CA LEU A 107 -2.75 4.82 5.38
C LEU A 107 -3.80 4.59 6.46
N LEU A 108 -4.15 3.34 6.71
CA LEU A 108 -4.86 2.92 7.89
C LEU A 108 -3.85 2.63 9.00
N TRP A 109 -3.78 3.52 9.99
CA TRP A 109 -2.86 3.40 11.13
C TRP A 109 -3.52 2.78 12.36
N HIS A 110 -4.85 2.73 12.46
CA HIS A 110 -5.56 2.05 13.54
C HIS A 110 -6.77 1.24 13.05
N GLY A 111 -7.14 0.19 13.79
CA GLY A 111 -8.28 -0.66 13.45
C GLY A 111 -8.02 -2.15 13.67
N VAL A 112 -8.72 -3.00 12.92
CA VAL A 112 -8.59 -4.46 13.00
C VAL A 112 -8.34 -5.03 11.61
N ALA A 113 -7.31 -5.88 11.48
CA ALA A 113 -6.90 -6.48 10.22
C ALA A 113 -6.70 -7.99 10.32
N ARG A 114 -7.01 -8.71 9.23
CA ARG A 114 -6.82 -10.16 9.10
C ARG A 114 -5.41 -10.43 8.59
N ALA A 115 -4.52 -10.96 9.43
CA ALA A 115 -3.12 -11.16 9.07
C ALA A 115 -2.97 -12.11 7.86
N SER A 116 -3.82 -13.15 7.79
CA SER A 116 -3.84 -14.15 6.72
C SER A 116 -4.26 -13.62 5.34
N LYS A 117 -4.73 -12.37 5.25
CA LYS A 117 -5.21 -11.73 4.02
C LYS A 117 -4.35 -10.54 3.59
N ILE A 118 -3.25 -10.28 4.29
CA ILE A 118 -2.30 -9.22 3.93
C ILE A 118 -1.55 -9.62 2.66
N PRO A 119 -1.52 -8.77 1.62
CA PRO A 119 -0.71 -9.02 0.43
C PRO A 119 0.78 -9.13 0.77
N GLY A 120 1.45 -10.14 0.21
CA GLY A 120 2.85 -10.44 0.53
C GLY A 120 3.07 -11.12 1.90
N GLY A 121 2.01 -11.27 2.70
CA GLY A 121 2.08 -11.83 4.05
C GLY A 121 2.62 -10.84 5.09
N ILE A 122 2.43 -11.19 6.36
CA ILE A 122 3.01 -10.45 7.48
C ILE A 122 3.25 -11.40 8.65
N ASP A 123 4.43 -11.31 9.28
CA ASP A 123 4.71 -11.95 10.56
C ASP A 123 4.43 -10.93 11.68
N THR A 124 3.27 -11.06 12.31
CA THR A 124 2.82 -10.14 13.36
C THR A 124 3.68 -10.23 14.62
N THR A 125 4.43 -11.33 14.81
CA THR A 125 5.33 -11.50 15.97
C THR A 125 6.58 -10.63 15.88
N LYS A 126 6.91 -10.11 14.68
CA LYS A 126 8.05 -9.21 14.46
C LYS A 126 7.69 -7.74 14.65
N ILE A 127 6.40 -7.42 14.78
CA ILE A 127 5.95 -6.04 14.97
C ILE A 127 6.27 -5.60 16.39
N THR A 128 7.17 -4.64 16.51
CA THR A 128 7.50 -4.02 17.79
C THR A 128 6.56 -2.83 18.04
N ALA A 129 5.93 -2.81 19.22
CA ALA A 129 5.09 -1.68 19.62
C ALA A 129 5.92 -0.39 19.72
N SER A 130 5.38 0.72 19.23
CA SER A 130 5.98 2.03 19.42
C SER A 130 4.89 3.10 19.62
N PRO A 131 5.15 4.18 20.37
CA PRO A 131 4.16 5.25 20.60
C PRO A 131 3.67 5.96 19.34
N GLY A 132 4.45 5.94 18.26
CA GLY A 132 4.07 6.46 16.94
C GLY A 132 3.82 5.37 15.89
N GLY A 133 3.67 4.12 16.32
CA GLY A 133 3.42 2.97 15.45
C GLY A 133 1.93 2.74 15.23
N ALA A 134 1.62 1.78 14.35
CA ALA A 134 0.24 1.44 14.06
C ALA A 134 -0.47 0.79 15.26
N LEU A 135 -1.73 1.15 15.47
CA LEU A 135 -2.65 0.57 16.47
C LEU A 135 -3.58 -0.44 15.79
N ILE A 136 -3.00 -1.47 15.19
CA ILE A 136 -3.74 -2.52 14.47
C ILE A 136 -3.86 -3.77 15.36
N ARG A 137 -5.11 -4.19 15.60
CA ARG A 137 -5.39 -5.51 16.16
C ARG A 137 -5.41 -6.56 15.05
N TRP A 138 -4.66 -7.63 15.23
CA TRP A 138 -4.60 -8.75 14.30
C TRP A 138 -5.61 -9.85 14.66
N VAL A 139 -6.31 -10.38 13.66
CA VAL A 139 -7.23 -11.53 13.74
C VAL A 139 -7.01 -12.53 12.62
#